data_AF-A0A9P6LK26-F1
#
_entry.id   AF-A0A9P6LK26-F1
#
_cell.length_a   1.000
_cell.length_b   1.000
_cell.length_c   1.000
_cell.angle_alpha   90.00
_cell.angle_beta   90.00
_cell.angle_gamma   90.00
#
_symmetry.space_group_name_H-M   'P 1'
#
loop_
_entity.id
_entity.type
_entity.pdbx_description
1 polymer ?
#
loop_
_entity_poly.entity_id
_entity_poly.type
_entity_poly.pdbx_seq_one_letter_code
_entity_poly.pdbx_strand_id
1 'polypeptide(L)'
;MSAPPLPILYAEDTPFTDYSLAVWGRVFNALRDFSRRPVAVVRATHRAHVAEAVRLAAEKGWRVSVRSGGHSWAAWSVRDEALLLDLGGLGKDDIAYDRSTGVVSVAPARTGREVNGFLAGQIGGPGDESEEGVGRWFPGGHCPDVGLGGFLLQGGMGWNCKNWGWACENIEAIEVVTADGRELRCSETENADLFWAARGSGPGFPAIVTRFHLRTRPLTGMYQSLYFYSLDRFEEILNWVIKICPTAAPTTEIVLLTLTPPGADSPQVMANFLSFGPNPEPLIPLHSSHPPRPLATVFANPTSLPQQYVDQDAANPPAHRYVSENAYVSNDADVPAVLKKAFTTLPTPQSFALYFSMNPCSRRRQQQLGEKKDAETTMPDMALSMQSDHYFALYTIYPDAEDDERCQGWVSDVMKEVERKSAGSYLGDADFRLRRTKFWGDEQGKRLMEVRRAWDPQGRICGYLDADDKSGAEGLKNEFEWA
;
A
#
# COMPACT_ATOMS: atom_id res chain seq x y z
N MET A 1 33.90 -16.11 9.13
CA MET A 1 32.91 -17.19 8.89
C MET A 1 32.54 -17.14 7.42
N SER A 2 32.48 -18.28 6.71
CA SER A 2 32.05 -18.31 5.31
C SER A 2 30.60 -17.86 5.19
N ALA A 3 30.23 -17.19 4.10
CA ALA A 3 28.84 -16.83 3.86
C ALA A 3 27.97 -18.11 3.78
N PRO A 4 26.74 -18.09 4.32
CA PRO A 4 25.81 -19.20 4.14
C PRO A 4 25.56 -19.46 2.64
N PRO A 5 25.35 -20.72 2.23
CA PRO A 5 25.11 -21.05 0.83
C PRO A 5 23.84 -20.36 0.31
N LEU A 6 23.87 -19.88 -0.94
CA LEU A 6 22.74 -19.20 -1.55
C LEU A 6 21.56 -20.18 -1.74
N PRO A 7 20.38 -19.95 -1.11
CA PRO A 7 19.22 -20.82 -1.25
C PRO A 7 18.50 -20.52 -2.57
N ILE A 8 19.01 -21.08 -3.66
CA ILE A 8 18.56 -20.87 -5.04
C ILE A 8 17.88 -22.10 -5.62
N LEU A 9 16.80 -21.90 -6.37
CA LEU A 9 16.10 -22.89 -7.16
C LEU A 9 16.14 -22.44 -8.63
N TYR A 10 16.74 -23.24 -9.51
CA TYR A 10 16.77 -22.97 -10.95
C TYR A 10 15.53 -23.58 -11.63
N ALA A 11 14.97 -22.88 -12.61
CA ALA A 11 13.77 -23.35 -13.32
C ALA A 11 13.99 -24.67 -14.07
N GLU A 12 15.20 -24.88 -14.60
CA GLU A 12 15.57 -26.06 -15.40
C GLU A 12 15.83 -27.32 -14.57
N ASP A 13 16.35 -27.17 -13.34
CA ASP A 13 16.84 -28.28 -12.52
C ASP A 13 15.95 -28.59 -11.30
N THR A 14 14.94 -27.75 -11.02
CA THR A 14 14.05 -27.93 -9.87
C THR A 14 12.74 -28.59 -10.32
N PRO A 15 12.23 -29.62 -9.61
CA PRO A 15 10.89 -30.16 -9.87
C PRO A 15 9.84 -29.05 -9.94
N PHE A 16 8.98 -29.08 -10.96
CA PHE A 16 8.02 -28.01 -11.21
C PHE A 16 7.11 -27.73 -10.01
N THR A 17 6.77 -28.74 -9.19
CA THR A 17 6.00 -28.57 -7.96
C THR A 17 6.70 -27.62 -6.98
N ASP A 18 7.99 -27.81 -6.74
CA ASP A 18 8.75 -27.02 -5.78
C ASP A 18 9.05 -25.62 -6.33
N TYR A 19 9.42 -25.56 -7.60
CA TYR A 19 9.65 -24.31 -8.31
C TYR A 19 8.38 -23.45 -8.37
N SER A 20 7.22 -24.02 -8.71
CA SER A 20 5.96 -23.27 -8.79
C SER A 20 5.49 -22.77 -7.43
N LEU A 21 5.66 -23.54 -6.36
CA LEU A 21 5.43 -23.06 -5.00
C LEU A 21 6.38 -21.90 -4.64
N ALA A 22 7.63 -21.96 -5.09
CA ALA A 22 8.59 -20.86 -4.90
C ALA A 22 8.21 -19.61 -5.71
N VAL A 23 7.69 -19.74 -6.93
CA VAL A 23 7.32 -18.60 -7.78
C VAL A 23 5.98 -17.98 -7.37
N TRP A 24 4.92 -18.77 -7.12
CA TRP A 24 3.56 -18.24 -6.93
C TRP A 24 2.98 -18.44 -5.52
N GLY A 25 3.58 -19.29 -4.67
CA GLY A 25 2.99 -19.67 -3.38
C GLY A 25 2.76 -18.50 -2.40
N ARG A 26 3.49 -17.39 -2.57
CA ARG A 26 3.33 -16.15 -1.79
C ARG A 26 2.69 -15.00 -2.57
N VAL A 27 2.16 -15.23 -3.76
CA VAL A 27 1.43 -14.19 -4.51
C VAL A 27 -0.01 -14.16 -4.02
N PHE A 28 -0.44 -13.02 -3.49
CA PHE A 28 -1.78 -12.84 -2.91
C PHE A 28 -2.89 -12.94 -3.97
N ASN A 29 -2.77 -12.16 -5.04
CA ASN A 29 -3.80 -12.11 -6.08
C ASN A 29 -3.83 -13.39 -6.91
N ALA A 30 -4.98 -14.09 -6.95
CA ALA A 30 -5.15 -15.27 -7.80
C ALA A 30 -5.30 -14.93 -9.29
N LEU A 31 -5.61 -13.66 -9.64
CA LEU A 31 -5.51 -13.14 -11.00
C LEU A 31 -4.04 -12.89 -11.33
N ARG A 32 -3.34 -13.96 -11.71
CA ARG A 32 -1.90 -13.93 -12.03
C ARG A 32 -1.60 -14.74 -13.27
N ASP A 33 -0.66 -14.22 -14.03
CA ASP A 33 -0.16 -14.88 -15.23
C ASP A 33 0.78 -16.03 -14.88
N PHE A 34 0.32 -17.25 -15.15
CA PHE A 34 1.06 -18.49 -15.01
C PHE A 34 1.87 -18.84 -16.25
N SER A 35 2.07 -17.92 -17.20
CA SER A 35 3.03 -18.09 -18.30
C SER A 35 4.42 -17.57 -17.91
N ARG A 36 4.50 -16.55 -17.04
CA ARG A 36 5.76 -15.95 -16.57
C ARG A 36 6.64 -16.95 -15.81
N ARG A 37 7.92 -17.08 -16.16
CA ARG A 37 8.89 -18.03 -15.58
C ARG A 37 10.21 -17.32 -15.24
N PRO A 38 10.41 -16.94 -13.96
CA PRO A 38 11.73 -16.50 -13.48
C PRO A 38 12.80 -17.58 -13.73
N VAL A 39 13.98 -17.23 -14.21
CA VAL A 39 15.05 -18.21 -14.49
C VAL A 39 15.55 -18.92 -13.23
N ALA A 40 15.45 -18.23 -12.09
CA ALA A 40 15.74 -18.77 -10.78
C ALA A 40 14.94 -18.07 -9.67
N VAL A 41 14.80 -18.72 -8.52
CA VAL A 41 14.23 -18.14 -7.29
C VAL A 41 15.24 -18.24 -6.16
N VAL A 42 15.61 -17.11 -5.56
CA VAL A 42 16.41 -17.06 -4.33
C VAL A 42 15.51 -16.77 -3.14
N ARG A 43 15.49 -17.66 -2.14
CA ARG A 43 14.72 -17.48 -0.89
C ARG A 43 15.61 -16.91 0.21
N ALA A 44 15.82 -15.60 0.20
CA ALA A 44 16.77 -14.95 1.11
C ALA A 44 16.33 -15.05 2.57
N THR A 45 17.29 -15.38 3.44
CA THR A 45 17.14 -15.39 4.92
C THR A 45 18.14 -14.45 5.60
N HIS A 46 19.21 -14.08 4.89
CA HIS A 46 20.26 -13.17 5.36
C HIS A 46 20.57 -12.10 4.31
N ARG A 47 21.06 -10.92 4.75
CA ARG A 47 21.50 -9.83 3.86
C ARG A 47 22.53 -10.29 2.83
N ALA A 48 23.44 -11.17 3.21
CA ALA A 48 24.44 -11.74 2.31
C ALA A 48 23.83 -12.48 1.10
N HIS A 49 22.68 -13.15 1.26
CA HIS A 49 21.99 -13.80 0.12
C HIS A 49 21.47 -12.77 -0.90
N VAL A 50 21.09 -11.57 -0.44
CA VAL A 50 20.61 -10.49 -1.31
C VAL A 50 21.76 -9.97 -2.16
N ALA A 51 22.90 -9.66 -1.55
CA ALA A 51 24.10 -9.22 -2.27
C ALA A 51 24.60 -10.28 -3.25
N GLU A 52 24.62 -11.54 -2.84
CA GLU A 52 25.06 -12.65 -3.69
C GLU A 52 24.09 -12.90 -4.87
N ALA A 53 22.78 -12.79 -4.66
CA ALA A 53 21.79 -12.89 -5.74
C ALA A 53 21.98 -11.78 -6.79
N VAL A 54 22.28 -10.55 -6.36
CA VAL A 54 22.57 -9.43 -7.27
C VAL A 54 23.84 -9.69 -8.08
N ARG A 55 24.92 -10.17 -7.44
CA ARG A 55 26.17 -10.51 -8.13
C ARG A 55 25.98 -11.64 -9.13
N LEU A 56 25.26 -12.69 -8.74
CA LEU A 56 24.93 -13.80 -9.63
C LEU A 56 24.12 -13.32 -10.83
N ALA A 57 23.11 -12.48 -10.62
CA ALA A 57 22.33 -11.90 -11.70
C ALA A 57 23.21 -11.03 -12.63
N ALA A 58 24.16 -10.27 -12.08
CA ALA A 58 25.16 -9.54 -12.87
C ALA A 58 26.03 -10.49 -13.73
N GLU A 59 26.59 -11.54 -13.14
CA GLU A 59 27.42 -12.54 -13.84
C GLU A 59 26.64 -13.22 -14.98
N LYS A 60 25.38 -13.59 -14.74
CA LYS A 60 24.53 -14.31 -15.69
C LYS A 60 23.83 -13.40 -16.70
N GLY A 61 23.96 -12.08 -16.56
CA GLY A 61 23.23 -11.13 -17.39
C GLY A 61 21.72 -11.05 -17.10
N TRP A 62 21.25 -11.62 -15.98
CA TRP A 62 19.84 -11.58 -15.56
C TRP A 62 19.48 -10.26 -14.87
N ARG A 63 18.20 -9.90 -14.94
CA ARG A 63 17.61 -8.90 -14.03
C ARG A 63 17.20 -9.55 -12.70
N VAL A 64 16.90 -8.72 -11.71
CA VAL A 64 16.41 -9.13 -10.39
C VAL A 64 15.03 -8.53 -10.15
N SER A 65 14.02 -9.40 -10.03
CA SER A 65 12.71 -9.01 -9.51
C SER A 65 12.63 -9.31 -8.02
N VAL A 66 11.95 -8.45 -7.27
CA VAL A 66 11.95 -8.53 -5.80
C VAL A 66 10.55 -8.81 -5.29
N ARG A 67 10.43 -9.78 -4.37
CA ARG A 67 9.20 -10.01 -3.61
C ARG A 67 9.44 -9.80 -2.13
N SER A 68 8.72 -8.84 -1.55
CA SER A 68 8.49 -8.72 -0.11
C SER A 68 7.22 -9.52 0.28
N GLY A 69 6.08 -8.87 0.48
CA GLY A 69 4.84 -9.52 0.92
C GLY A 69 4.04 -10.24 -0.19
N GLY A 70 4.31 -9.95 -1.46
CA GLY A 70 3.58 -10.58 -2.59
C GLY A 70 2.17 -10.03 -2.87
N HIS A 71 1.86 -8.85 -2.32
CA HIS A 71 0.58 -8.15 -2.45
C HIS A 71 0.43 -7.24 -3.68
N SER A 72 1.34 -7.31 -4.65
CA SER A 72 1.16 -6.58 -5.91
C SER A 72 -0.04 -7.13 -6.68
N TRP A 73 -0.97 -6.25 -7.07
CA TRP A 73 -2.16 -6.63 -7.86
C TRP A 73 -1.80 -7.32 -9.18
N ALA A 74 -0.80 -6.81 -9.91
CA ALA A 74 -0.27 -7.44 -11.13
C ALA A 74 0.71 -8.61 -10.89
N ALA A 75 0.95 -8.97 -9.63
CA ALA A 75 2.02 -9.90 -9.24
C ALA A 75 3.39 -9.51 -9.83
N TRP A 76 3.77 -8.23 -9.71
CA TRP A 76 4.92 -7.61 -10.36
C TRP A 76 6.27 -8.30 -10.15
N SER A 77 6.43 -8.99 -9.02
CA SER A 77 7.65 -9.70 -8.70
C SER A 77 7.88 -10.92 -9.60
N VAL A 78 6.83 -11.48 -10.21
CA VAL A 78 6.98 -12.62 -11.13
C VAL A 78 7.28 -12.08 -12.53
N ARG A 79 8.49 -12.33 -13.03
CA ARG A 79 8.98 -11.83 -14.32
C ARG A 79 9.65 -12.96 -15.07
N ASP A 80 9.45 -12.98 -16.39
CA ASP A 80 10.25 -13.82 -17.28
C ASP A 80 11.71 -13.37 -17.25
N GLU A 81 12.62 -14.33 -17.50
CA GLU A 81 14.05 -14.06 -17.74
C GLU A 81 14.79 -13.31 -16.60
N ALA A 82 14.17 -13.22 -15.42
CA ALA A 82 14.71 -12.58 -14.24
C ALA A 82 14.92 -13.57 -13.09
N LEU A 83 15.87 -13.29 -12.22
CA LEU A 83 16.00 -13.93 -10.93
C LEU A 83 14.95 -13.32 -9.99
N LEU A 84 14.04 -14.15 -9.46
CA LEU A 84 13.12 -13.75 -8.41
C LEU A 84 13.81 -13.84 -7.05
N LEU A 85 14.06 -12.69 -6.44
CA LEU A 85 14.55 -12.59 -5.07
C LEU A 85 13.36 -12.47 -4.11
N ASP A 86 13.08 -13.55 -3.38
CA ASP A 86 12.07 -13.60 -2.33
C ASP A 86 12.67 -13.27 -0.97
N LEU A 87 12.22 -12.16 -0.38
CA LEU A 87 12.68 -11.64 0.92
C LEU A 87 11.86 -12.20 2.09
N GLY A 88 10.94 -13.13 1.84
CA GLY A 88 9.99 -13.64 2.81
C GLY A 88 10.60 -14.21 4.09
N GLY A 89 11.78 -14.84 3.98
CA GLY A 89 12.53 -15.38 5.12
C GLY A 89 13.54 -14.42 5.73
N LEU A 90 13.79 -13.26 5.10
CA LEU A 90 14.81 -12.31 5.53
C LEU A 90 14.39 -11.68 6.86
N GLY A 91 15.23 -11.83 7.90
CA GLY A 91 15.02 -11.21 9.21
C GLY A 91 13.65 -11.55 9.83
N LYS A 92 13.18 -12.79 9.64
CA LYS A 92 11.83 -13.22 10.03
C LYS A 92 11.49 -12.88 11.49
N ASP A 93 12.46 -13.10 12.37
CA ASP A 93 12.35 -12.95 13.83
C ASP A 93 13.20 -11.77 14.34
N ASP A 94 13.55 -10.83 13.47
CA ASP A 94 14.45 -9.69 13.76
C ASP A 94 13.69 -8.36 13.65
N ILE A 95 12.81 -8.14 14.63
CA ILE A 95 12.18 -6.83 14.90
C ILE A 95 12.80 -6.28 16.18
N ALA A 96 13.35 -5.07 16.12
CA ALA A 96 13.98 -4.43 17.27
C ALA A 96 13.46 -3.01 17.46
N TYR A 97 13.25 -2.59 18.72
CA TYR A 97 12.80 -1.24 19.07
C TYR A 97 13.82 -0.54 19.97
N ASP A 98 14.20 0.67 19.56
CA ASP A 98 15.04 1.54 20.37
C ASP A 98 14.16 2.51 21.17
N ARG A 99 14.14 2.33 22.49
CA ARG A 99 13.35 3.16 23.42
C ARG A 99 13.84 4.62 23.48
N SER A 100 15.12 4.86 23.19
CA SER A 100 15.71 6.21 23.28
C SER A 100 15.29 7.09 22.10
N THR A 101 15.15 6.49 20.91
CA THR A 101 14.78 7.18 19.67
C THR A 101 13.30 7.01 19.30
N GLY A 102 12.63 5.98 19.83
CA GLY A 102 11.26 5.64 19.46
C GLY A 102 11.15 4.99 18.08
N VAL A 103 12.23 4.40 17.59
CA VAL A 103 12.35 3.82 16.25
C VAL A 103 12.28 2.30 16.32
N VAL A 104 11.46 1.69 15.46
CA VAL A 104 11.45 0.24 15.22
C VAL A 104 12.26 -0.06 13.96
N SER A 105 13.09 -1.10 14.02
CA SER A 105 13.85 -1.59 12.88
C SER A 105 13.35 -2.97 12.47
N VAL A 106 13.14 -3.18 11.17
CA VAL A 106 12.38 -4.33 10.67
C VAL A 106 12.75 -4.70 9.24
N ALA A 107 12.73 -6.00 8.93
CA ALA A 107 12.92 -6.53 7.58
C ALA A 107 11.73 -6.21 6.65
N PRO A 108 11.96 -6.05 5.34
CA PRO A 108 10.96 -5.56 4.39
C PRO A 108 9.76 -6.49 4.19
N ALA A 109 9.89 -7.80 4.48
CA ALA A 109 8.80 -8.75 4.29
C ALA A 109 7.90 -8.93 5.53
N ARG A 110 8.20 -8.22 6.64
CA ARG A 110 7.28 -8.16 7.79
C ARG A 110 6.06 -7.31 7.43
N THR A 111 4.97 -7.56 8.13
CA THR A 111 3.67 -6.90 7.95
C THR A 111 3.42 -5.84 9.01
N GLY A 112 2.46 -4.95 8.76
CA GLY A 112 1.97 -4.01 9.78
C GLY A 112 1.42 -4.71 11.02
N ARG A 113 0.77 -5.87 10.84
CA ARG A 113 0.26 -6.71 11.94
C ARG A 113 1.40 -7.25 12.81
N GLU A 114 2.44 -7.84 12.22
CA GLU A 114 3.60 -8.35 12.96
C GLU A 114 4.31 -7.24 13.75
N VAL A 115 4.56 -6.09 13.12
CA VAL A 115 5.24 -4.95 13.79
C VAL A 115 4.38 -4.38 14.91
N ASN A 116 3.08 -4.17 14.69
CA ASN A 116 2.21 -3.64 15.73
C ASN A 116 1.95 -4.63 16.86
N GLY A 117 1.98 -5.93 16.56
CA GLY A 117 1.99 -6.98 17.58
C GLY A 117 3.17 -6.87 18.53
N PHE A 118 4.37 -6.74 17.96
CA PHE A 118 5.60 -6.53 18.73
C PHE A 118 5.58 -5.22 19.54
N LEU A 119 5.04 -4.13 18.98
CA LEU A 119 5.07 -2.82 19.63
C LEU A 119 3.97 -2.61 20.68
N ALA A 120 2.76 -3.12 20.44
CA ALA A 120 1.60 -2.89 21.30
C ALA A 120 1.51 -3.88 22.47
N GLY A 121 2.01 -5.11 22.29
CA GLY A 121 1.79 -6.20 23.22
C GLY A 121 0.60 -7.02 22.74
N GLN A 122 0.86 -8.31 22.57
CA GLN A 122 -0.02 -9.36 22.05
C GLN A 122 -0.81 -9.11 20.77
N ILE A 123 -0.34 -9.80 19.73
CA ILE A 123 -1.22 -10.42 18.73
C ILE A 123 -1.96 -11.56 19.42
N GLY A 124 -3.09 -11.24 20.02
CA GLY A 124 -4.04 -12.20 20.56
C GLY A 124 -5.39 -11.53 20.59
N GLY A 125 -6.45 -12.22 20.16
CA GLY A 125 -7.80 -11.69 20.22
C GLY A 125 -8.25 -11.39 21.67
N PRO A 126 -9.53 -11.08 21.89
CA PRO A 126 -10.05 -10.91 23.23
C PRO A 126 -9.73 -12.15 24.11
N GLY A 127 -8.89 -11.98 25.14
CA GLY A 127 -8.59 -13.01 26.15
C GLY A 127 -7.18 -13.62 26.15
N ASP A 128 -6.21 -13.07 25.44
CA ASP A 128 -4.79 -13.44 25.61
C ASP A 128 -4.11 -12.44 26.58
N GLU A 129 -3.29 -12.94 27.51
CA GLU A 129 -2.64 -12.17 28.59
C GLU A 129 -1.09 -12.17 28.53
N SER A 130 -0.47 -12.71 27.48
CA SER A 130 0.96 -13.02 27.43
C SER A 130 1.82 -12.11 26.51
N GLU A 131 2.10 -10.88 26.98
CA GLU A 131 3.33 -10.05 26.76
C GLU A 131 2.99 -8.55 26.76
N GLU A 132 3.45 -7.82 27.78
CA GLU A 132 3.37 -6.36 27.83
C GLU A 132 4.25 -5.76 26.71
N GLY A 133 3.62 -5.19 25.68
CA GLY A 133 4.34 -4.47 24.63
C GLY A 133 4.95 -3.17 25.14
N VAL A 134 5.53 -2.39 24.22
CA VAL A 134 6.19 -1.12 24.57
C VAL A 134 5.23 0.08 24.54
N GLY A 135 3.93 -0.14 24.35
CA GLY A 135 2.90 0.91 24.29
C GLY A 135 2.99 1.78 23.04
N ARG A 136 3.52 1.23 21.94
CA ARG A 136 3.76 1.93 20.68
C ARG A 136 3.08 1.21 19.53
N TRP A 137 3.03 1.87 18.38
CA TRP A 137 2.60 1.27 17.13
C TRP A 137 3.12 2.07 15.92
N PHE A 138 2.96 1.50 14.74
CA PHE A 138 3.28 2.10 13.46
C PHE A 138 2.02 2.13 12.58
N PRO A 139 1.71 3.25 11.89
CA PRO A 139 0.58 3.33 10.96
C PRO A 139 0.88 2.57 9.67
N GLY A 140 0.93 1.24 9.75
CA GLY A 140 1.08 0.32 8.63
C GLY A 140 -0.18 0.19 7.79
N GLY A 141 -0.17 -0.74 6.83
CA GLY A 141 -1.36 -1.03 6.02
C GLY A 141 -2.51 -1.62 6.83
N HIS A 142 -3.74 -1.35 6.41
CA HIS A 142 -4.95 -1.87 7.05
C HIS A 142 -5.07 -3.39 6.87
N CYS A 143 -4.75 -3.92 5.68
CA CYS A 143 -4.77 -5.36 5.41
C CYS A 143 -3.58 -6.05 6.12
N PRO A 144 -3.83 -7.09 6.93
CA PRO A 144 -2.82 -7.60 7.87
C PRO A 144 -1.65 -8.34 7.23
N ASP A 145 -1.80 -8.84 6.00
CA ASP A 145 -0.78 -9.65 5.31
C ASP A 145 0.12 -8.81 4.37
N VAL A 146 -0.15 -7.50 4.26
CA VAL A 146 0.63 -6.59 3.41
C VAL A 146 2.04 -6.40 3.98
N GLY A 147 3.05 -6.82 3.21
CA GLY A 147 4.45 -6.63 3.55
C GLY A 147 4.91 -5.17 3.41
N LEU A 148 5.71 -4.70 4.38
CA LEU A 148 6.16 -3.32 4.50
C LEU A 148 7.01 -2.84 3.32
N GLY A 149 7.73 -3.72 2.64
CA GLY A 149 8.63 -3.37 1.53
C GLY A 149 7.91 -2.63 0.40
N GLY A 150 6.99 -3.31 -0.29
CA GLY A 150 6.20 -2.67 -1.35
C GLY A 150 5.33 -1.54 -0.81
N PHE A 151 4.69 -1.75 0.35
CA PHE A 151 3.82 -0.76 0.99
C PHE A 151 4.52 0.58 1.22
N LEU A 152 5.69 0.58 1.88
CA LEU A 152 6.45 1.79 2.16
C LEU A 152 7.10 2.38 0.91
N LEU A 153 7.64 1.54 0.02
CA LEU A 153 8.24 2.03 -1.23
C LEU A 153 7.24 2.77 -2.10
N GLN A 154 5.97 2.38 -2.07
CA GLN A 154 4.89 3.02 -2.84
C GLN A 154 4.28 4.25 -2.15
N GLY A 155 4.68 4.55 -0.91
CA GLY A 155 4.16 5.65 -0.09
C GLY A 155 3.51 5.16 1.20
N GLY A 156 2.61 4.19 1.07
CA GLY A 156 1.93 3.54 2.19
C GLY A 156 0.82 4.40 2.76
N MET A 157 -0.39 4.29 2.20
CA MET A 157 -1.60 4.87 2.80
C MET A 157 -1.97 4.06 4.05
N GLY A 158 -1.36 4.42 5.18
CA GLY A 158 -1.60 3.76 6.46
C GLY A 158 -2.77 4.36 7.23
N TRP A 159 -2.98 3.85 8.44
CA TRP A 159 -3.98 4.37 9.36
C TRP A 159 -3.84 5.88 9.60
N ASN A 160 -4.95 6.59 9.46
CA ASN A 160 -5.11 8.02 9.64
C ASN A 160 -4.20 8.89 8.74
N CYS A 161 -3.90 8.41 7.52
CA CYS A 161 -2.94 9.01 6.57
C CYS A 161 -3.11 10.52 6.36
N LYS A 162 -4.34 11.02 6.17
CA LYS A 162 -4.62 12.46 6.04
C LYS A 162 -4.04 13.30 7.19
N ASN A 163 -4.08 12.78 8.41
CA ASN A 163 -3.70 13.51 9.61
C ASN A 163 -2.24 13.23 10.01
N TRP A 164 -1.72 12.02 9.78
CA TRP A 164 -0.37 11.63 10.21
C TRP A 164 0.67 11.51 9.09
N GLY A 165 0.24 11.66 7.85
CA GLY A 165 1.08 11.54 6.67
C GLY A 165 1.17 10.11 6.17
N TRP A 166 1.81 9.99 5.01
CA TRP A 166 2.08 8.70 4.40
C TRP A 166 3.04 7.90 5.28
N ALA A 167 2.88 6.58 5.32
CA ALA A 167 3.70 5.72 6.17
C ALA A 167 5.20 5.85 5.84
N CYS A 168 5.56 6.07 4.58
CA CYS A 168 6.93 6.28 4.14
C CYS A 168 7.58 7.54 4.72
N GLU A 169 6.80 8.52 5.17
CA GLU A 169 7.34 9.72 5.85
C GLU A 169 7.88 9.40 7.25
N ASN A 170 7.51 8.25 7.80
CA ASN A 170 8.00 7.77 9.07
C ASN A 170 9.28 6.94 8.93
N ILE A 171 9.80 6.76 7.71
CA ILE A 171 11.12 6.15 7.50
C ILE A 171 12.19 7.15 7.93
N GLU A 172 13.06 6.72 8.84
CA GLU A 172 14.22 7.48 9.30
C GLU A 172 15.50 7.06 8.57
N ALA A 173 15.60 5.77 8.27
CA ALA A 173 16.67 5.23 7.45
C ALA A 173 16.23 3.90 6.81
N ILE A 174 16.96 3.49 5.78
CA ILE A 174 16.89 2.15 5.19
C ILE A 174 18.28 1.56 5.05
N GLU A 175 18.38 0.24 5.16
CA GLU A 175 19.53 -0.52 4.67
C GLU A 175 19.15 -1.11 3.31
N VAL A 176 20.05 -1.02 2.34
CA VAL A 176 19.82 -1.47 0.97
C VAL A 176 21.00 -2.27 0.44
N VAL A 177 20.71 -3.15 -0.52
CA VAL A 177 21.69 -3.70 -1.46
C VAL A 177 21.45 -3.04 -2.81
N THR A 178 22.46 -2.37 -3.34
CA THR A 178 22.40 -1.67 -4.64
C THR A 178 22.55 -2.65 -5.81
N ALA A 179 22.29 -2.17 -7.03
CA ALA A 179 22.36 -2.97 -8.26
C ALA A 179 23.76 -3.55 -8.56
N ASP A 180 24.83 -3.00 -7.96
CA ASP A 180 26.20 -3.51 -8.04
C ASP A 180 26.59 -4.43 -6.85
N GLY A 181 25.65 -4.68 -5.94
CA GLY A 181 25.83 -5.57 -4.79
C GLY A 181 26.52 -4.94 -3.57
N ARG A 182 26.64 -3.60 -3.50
CA ARG A 182 27.07 -2.90 -2.26
C ARG A 182 25.92 -2.78 -1.25
N GLU A 183 26.25 -3.03 0.02
CA GLU A 183 25.39 -2.76 1.17
C GLU A 183 25.56 -1.31 1.63
N LEU A 184 24.47 -0.54 1.69
CA LEU A 184 24.48 0.87 2.08
C LEU A 184 23.40 1.15 3.12
N ARG A 185 23.63 2.17 3.95
CA ARG A 185 22.60 2.83 4.72
C ARG A 185 22.18 4.11 4.01
N CYS A 186 20.88 4.37 3.91
CA CYS A 186 20.35 5.59 3.30
C CYS A 186 19.47 6.33 4.32
N SER A 187 19.66 7.64 4.43
CA SER A 187 18.94 8.57 5.30
C SER A 187 18.90 9.95 4.65
N GLU A 188 18.40 10.97 5.34
CA GLU A 188 18.44 12.36 4.84
C GLU A 188 19.86 12.89 4.63
N THR A 189 20.86 12.34 5.32
CA THR A 189 22.25 12.84 5.29
C THR A 189 23.25 11.86 4.65
N GLU A 190 22.81 10.65 4.30
CA GLU A 190 23.65 9.59 3.76
C GLU A 190 22.91 8.92 2.59
N ASN A 191 23.51 8.87 1.39
CA ASN A 191 22.85 8.30 0.18
C ASN A 191 21.42 8.85 -0.02
N ALA A 192 21.28 10.17 0.12
CA ALA A 192 20.00 10.86 0.29
C ALA A 192 19.06 10.79 -0.92
N ASP A 193 19.61 10.56 -2.11
CA ASP A 193 18.86 10.33 -3.34
C ASP A 193 18.16 8.96 -3.37
N LEU A 194 18.82 7.88 -2.90
CA LEU A 194 18.15 6.60 -2.66
C LEU A 194 17.11 6.72 -1.54
N PHE A 195 17.42 7.42 -0.45
CA PHE A 195 16.44 7.66 0.62
C PHE A 195 15.21 8.44 0.13
N TRP A 196 15.42 9.44 -0.73
CA TRP A 196 14.36 10.19 -1.40
C TRP A 196 13.50 9.27 -2.28
N ALA A 197 14.12 8.41 -3.11
CA ALA A 197 13.41 7.50 -4.00
C ALA A 197 12.62 6.42 -3.23
N ALA A 198 13.15 5.92 -2.12
CA ALA A 198 12.49 4.90 -1.30
C ALA A 198 11.14 5.36 -0.71
N ARG A 199 10.88 6.67 -0.68
CA ARG A 199 9.64 7.24 -0.17
C ARG A 199 8.69 7.58 -1.33
N GLY A 200 8.26 6.55 -2.07
CA GLY A 200 7.20 6.69 -3.07
C GLY A 200 7.50 6.24 -4.51
N SER A 201 8.67 5.67 -4.80
CA SER A 201 8.97 5.16 -6.15
C SER A 201 8.40 3.77 -6.45
N GLY A 202 8.00 3.02 -5.42
CA GLY A 202 7.46 1.68 -5.52
C GLY A 202 8.40 0.71 -6.25
N PRO A 203 7.92 -0.03 -7.27
CA PRO A 203 8.78 -0.89 -8.08
C PRO A 203 9.81 -0.10 -8.92
N GLY A 204 9.75 1.24 -8.94
CA GLY A 204 10.77 2.10 -9.54
C GLY A 204 12.03 2.27 -8.68
N PHE A 205 12.10 1.71 -7.48
CA PHE A 205 13.28 1.83 -6.61
C PHE A 205 14.49 1.07 -7.20
N PRO A 206 15.68 1.68 -7.38
CA PRO A 206 16.82 1.06 -8.07
C PRO A 206 17.71 0.19 -7.17
N ALA A 207 17.22 -0.21 -6.00
CA ALA A 207 17.94 -1.02 -5.03
C ALA A 207 16.99 -1.96 -4.29
N ILE A 208 17.53 -2.86 -3.46
CA ILE A 208 16.77 -3.83 -2.68
C ILE A 208 16.85 -3.43 -1.21
N VAL A 209 15.74 -2.98 -0.63
CA VAL A 209 15.69 -2.70 0.82
C VAL A 209 15.84 -4.01 1.59
N THR A 210 16.72 -4.05 2.58
CA THR A 210 16.92 -5.17 3.49
C THR A 210 16.50 -4.88 4.92
N ARG A 211 16.43 -3.60 5.32
CA ARG A 211 15.90 -3.16 6.62
C ARG A 211 15.29 -1.77 6.51
N PHE A 212 14.18 -1.54 7.22
CA PHE A 212 13.62 -0.22 7.47
C PHE A 212 13.86 0.19 8.92
N HIS A 213 14.05 1.48 9.16
CA HIS A 213 14.02 2.12 10.47
C HIS A 213 12.85 3.11 10.49
N LEU A 214 11.84 2.84 11.31
CA LEU A 214 10.54 3.48 11.28
C LEU A 214 10.23 4.18 12.61
N ARG A 215 9.90 5.46 12.55
CA ARG A 215 9.38 6.20 13.70
C ARG A 215 8.01 5.65 14.09
N THR A 216 7.84 5.39 15.38
CA THR A 216 6.58 4.88 15.94
C THR A 216 5.75 5.99 16.59
N ARG A 217 4.54 5.67 17.01
CA ARG A 217 3.62 6.55 17.75
C ARG A 217 3.17 5.90 19.05
N PRO A 218 2.79 6.68 20.09
CA PRO A 218 2.10 6.13 21.24
C PRO A 218 0.78 5.48 20.83
N LEU A 219 0.47 4.31 21.40
CA LEU A 219 -0.84 3.68 21.27
C LEU A 219 -1.71 4.12 22.46
N THR A 220 -2.82 4.80 22.19
CA THR A 220 -3.60 5.50 23.23
C THR A 220 -5.05 5.04 23.38
N GLY A 221 -5.49 4.06 22.57
CA GLY A 221 -6.89 3.58 22.53
C GLY A 221 -7.57 3.88 21.20
N MET A 222 -8.70 3.21 20.91
CA MET A 222 -9.43 3.36 19.65
C MET A 222 -10.94 3.18 19.86
N TYR A 223 -11.73 3.98 19.14
CA TYR A 223 -13.19 3.90 19.09
C TYR A 223 -13.69 4.01 17.65
N GLN A 224 -14.75 3.28 17.33
CA GLN A 224 -15.33 3.25 15.99
C GLN A 224 -16.80 3.66 16.00
N SER A 225 -17.22 4.37 14.95
CA SER A 225 -18.64 4.55 14.63
C SER A 225 -18.89 4.17 13.17
N LEU A 226 -19.98 3.42 12.94
CA LEU A 226 -20.40 2.94 11.62
C LEU A 226 -21.84 3.37 11.38
N TYR A 227 -22.13 3.88 10.19
CA TYR A 227 -23.48 4.25 9.77
C TYR A 227 -23.77 3.61 8.42
N PHE A 228 -24.77 2.74 8.39
CA PHE A 228 -25.17 2.01 7.18
C PHE A 228 -26.42 2.64 6.57
N TYR A 229 -26.42 2.81 5.25
CA TYR A 229 -27.52 3.39 4.49
C TYR A 229 -27.80 2.59 3.23
N SER A 230 -29.03 2.73 2.72
CA SER A 230 -29.42 2.18 1.43
C SER A 230 -28.62 2.81 0.29
N LEU A 231 -28.40 2.03 -0.77
CA LEU A 231 -27.53 2.39 -1.88
C LEU A 231 -27.98 3.66 -2.64
N ASP A 232 -29.29 3.89 -2.71
CA ASP A 232 -29.92 5.06 -3.34
C ASP A 232 -29.55 6.39 -2.66
N ARG A 233 -29.01 6.35 -1.44
CA ARG A 233 -28.57 7.53 -0.68
C ARG A 233 -27.09 7.86 -0.83
N PHE A 234 -26.36 7.15 -1.68
CA PHE A 234 -24.92 7.35 -1.88
C PHE A 234 -24.49 8.82 -1.99
N GLU A 235 -25.12 9.59 -2.87
CA GLU A 235 -24.76 11.00 -3.09
C GLU A 235 -24.95 11.86 -1.84
N GLU A 236 -26.04 11.64 -1.10
CA GLU A 236 -26.33 12.37 0.13
C GLU A 236 -25.28 12.07 1.21
N ILE A 237 -24.93 10.79 1.38
CA ILE A 237 -23.97 10.37 2.42
C ILE A 237 -22.55 10.83 2.06
N LEU A 238 -22.14 10.73 0.79
CA LEU A 238 -20.83 11.21 0.37
C LEU A 238 -20.71 12.73 0.52
N ASN A 239 -21.76 13.50 0.18
CA ASN A 239 -21.78 14.94 0.43
C ASN A 239 -21.66 15.28 1.93
N TRP A 240 -22.34 14.53 2.79
CA TRP A 240 -22.19 14.69 4.24
C TRP A 240 -20.75 14.41 4.70
N VAL A 241 -20.14 13.30 4.24
CA VAL A 241 -18.75 12.96 4.54
C VAL A 241 -17.81 14.07 4.08
N ILE A 242 -17.91 14.53 2.83
CA ILE A 242 -17.08 15.63 2.30
C ILE A 242 -17.21 16.88 3.17
N LYS A 243 -18.43 17.23 3.60
CA LYS A 243 -18.70 18.42 4.41
C LYS A 243 -18.12 18.34 5.83
N ILE A 244 -18.17 17.17 6.48
CA ILE A 244 -17.76 17.03 7.89
C ILE A 244 -16.26 16.78 8.04
N CYS A 245 -15.61 16.26 7.00
CA CYS A 245 -14.20 15.89 7.02
C CYS A 245 -13.23 17.03 7.37
N PRO A 246 -13.43 18.29 6.93
CA PRO A 246 -12.58 19.41 7.32
C PRO A 246 -12.69 19.81 8.79
N THR A 247 -13.75 19.44 9.50
CA THR A 247 -13.99 19.81 10.90
C THR A 247 -13.84 18.65 11.90
N ALA A 248 -13.77 17.40 11.42
CA ALA A 248 -13.54 16.23 12.28
C ALA A 248 -12.20 16.31 13.03
N ALA A 249 -12.07 15.65 14.19
CA ALA A 249 -10.82 15.68 14.95
C ALA A 249 -9.62 15.13 14.15
N PRO A 250 -8.39 15.63 14.35
CA PRO A 250 -7.19 15.09 13.69
C PRO A 250 -6.84 13.66 14.09
N THR A 251 -7.50 13.11 15.11
CA THR A 251 -7.39 11.72 15.53
C THR A 251 -8.39 10.82 14.84
N THR A 252 -9.19 11.30 13.88
CA THR A 252 -10.24 10.50 13.24
C THR A 252 -9.92 10.25 11.77
N GLU A 253 -9.83 8.96 11.42
CA GLU A 253 -9.85 8.47 10.05
C GLU A 253 -11.31 8.36 9.58
N ILE A 254 -11.55 8.73 8.32
CA ILE A 254 -12.89 8.77 7.72
C ILE A 254 -12.86 8.07 6.37
N VAL A 255 -13.62 6.99 6.26
CA VAL A 255 -13.77 6.21 5.03
C VAL A 255 -15.25 6.00 4.75
N LEU A 256 -15.68 6.30 3.53
CA LEU A 256 -16.98 5.87 3.02
C LEU A 256 -16.76 4.65 2.14
N LEU A 257 -17.54 3.58 2.35
CA LEU A 257 -17.50 2.38 1.54
C LEU A 257 -18.87 2.07 0.95
N THR A 258 -18.91 1.41 -0.20
CA THR A 258 -20.03 0.53 -0.53
C THR A 258 -19.54 -0.91 -0.56
N LEU A 259 -20.24 -1.77 0.17
CA LEU A 259 -19.99 -3.20 0.27
C LEU A 259 -21.31 -3.93 0.54
N THR A 260 -21.33 -5.26 0.44
CA THR A 260 -22.47 -6.07 0.87
C THR A 260 -22.18 -6.63 2.27
N PRO A 261 -22.85 -6.15 3.34
CA PRO A 261 -22.60 -6.67 4.68
C PRO A 261 -22.95 -8.17 4.76
N PRO A 262 -22.29 -8.96 5.63
CA PRO A 262 -22.63 -10.35 5.84
C PRO A 262 -24.12 -10.53 6.16
N GLY A 263 -24.81 -11.38 5.40
CA GLY A 263 -26.25 -11.65 5.57
C GLY A 263 -27.18 -10.60 4.97
N ALA A 264 -26.68 -9.55 4.32
CA ALA A 264 -27.51 -8.61 3.57
C ALA A 264 -27.73 -9.10 2.13
N ASP A 265 -28.93 -8.82 1.58
CA ASP A 265 -29.31 -9.19 0.20
C ASP A 265 -28.83 -8.19 -0.85
N SER A 266 -28.34 -7.01 -0.44
CA SER A 266 -27.94 -5.94 -1.35
C SER A 266 -26.79 -5.09 -0.78
N PRO A 267 -25.97 -4.44 -1.64
CA PRO A 267 -24.96 -3.50 -1.21
C PRO A 267 -25.52 -2.32 -0.40
N GLN A 268 -24.72 -1.83 0.55
CA GLN A 268 -25.05 -0.72 1.43
C GLN A 268 -23.90 0.30 1.45
N VAL A 269 -24.24 1.56 1.65
CA VAL A 269 -23.27 2.64 1.85
C VAL A 269 -22.94 2.71 3.34
N MET A 270 -21.68 2.48 3.69
CA MET A 270 -21.17 2.52 5.06
C MET A 270 -20.24 3.72 5.25
N ALA A 271 -20.59 4.64 6.15
CA ALA A 271 -19.66 5.65 6.62
C ALA A 271 -18.97 5.16 7.91
N ASN A 272 -17.64 4.99 7.83
CA ASN A 272 -16.78 4.52 8.92
C ASN A 272 -15.94 5.67 9.47
N PHE A 273 -16.02 5.86 10.79
CA PHE A 273 -15.23 6.84 11.53
C PHE A 273 -14.45 6.13 12.61
N LEU A 274 -13.13 6.08 12.46
CA LEU A 274 -12.22 5.44 13.40
C LEU A 274 -11.41 6.51 14.13
N SER A 275 -11.66 6.67 15.43
CA SER A 275 -10.96 7.62 16.29
C SER A 275 -9.83 6.94 17.07
N PHE A 276 -8.64 7.52 17.01
CA PHE A 276 -7.45 7.08 17.73
C PHE A 276 -7.26 7.92 19.00
N GLY A 277 -7.70 7.38 20.13
CA GLY A 277 -7.59 8.01 21.43
C GLY A 277 -8.37 7.22 22.50
N PRO A 278 -8.17 7.57 23.78
CA PRO A 278 -8.77 6.85 24.89
C PRO A 278 -10.26 7.17 25.11
N ASN A 279 -10.80 8.18 24.41
CA ASN A 279 -12.15 8.68 24.62
C ASN A 279 -12.94 8.77 23.30
N PRO A 280 -14.27 8.58 23.33
CA PRO A 280 -15.12 8.66 22.15
C PRO A 280 -15.53 10.08 21.75
N GLU A 281 -15.15 11.12 22.51
CA GLU A 281 -15.55 12.52 22.28
C GLU A 281 -15.37 13.00 20.84
N PRO A 282 -14.28 12.66 20.11
CA PRO A 282 -14.12 13.01 18.70
C PRO A 282 -15.26 12.55 17.78
N LEU A 283 -16.00 11.51 18.17
CA LEU A 283 -17.09 10.92 17.39
C LEU A 283 -18.44 11.60 17.64
N ILE A 284 -18.59 12.38 18.71
CA ILE A 284 -19.86 13.03 19.07
C ILE A 284 -20.34 14.01 17.98
N PRO A 285 -19.52 14.94 17.44
CA PRO A 285 -19.98 15.86 16.39
C PRO A 285 -20.37 15.13 15.09
N LEU A 286 -19.70 14.01 14.79
CA LEU A 286 -19.99 13.17 13.63
C LEU A 286 -21.35 12.50 13.81
N HIS A 287 -21.62 11.96 15.01
CA HIS A 287 -22.92 11.39 15.35
C HIS A 287 -24.05 12.42 15.29
N SER A 288 -23.89 13.59 15.89
CA SER A 288 -24.94 14.62 15.91
C SER A 288 -25.30 15.18 14.52
N SER A 289 -24.44 14.98 13.51
CA SER A 289 -24.64 15.51 12.16
C SER A 289 -25.01 14.45 11.13
N HIS A 290 -25.09 13.17 11.51
CA HIS A 290 -25.31 12.10 10.53
C HIS A 290 -26.71 12.21 9.89
N PRO A 291 -26.85 11.90 8.59
CA PRO A 291 -28.15 11.93 7.93
C PRO A 291 -29.17 10.98 8.60
N PRO A 292 -30.48 11.33 8.62
CA PRO A 292 -31.49 10.52 9.30
C PRO A 292 -31.71 9.17 8.60
N ARG A 293 -32.40 8.24 9.29
CA ARG A 293 -32.80 6.91 8.78
C ARG A 293 -31.63 6.02 8.31
N PRO A 294 -30.61 5.77 9.15
CA PRO A 294 -29.66 4.69 8.88
C PRO A 294 -30.37 3.32 8.98
N LEU A 295 -29.93 2.36 8.19
CA LEU A 295 -30.32 0.95 8.31
C LEU A 295 -29.79 0.35 9.61
N ALA A 296 -28.57 0.73 10.00
CA ALA A 296 -27.93 0.36 11.24
C ALA A 296 -26.91 1.43 11.67
N THR A 297 -26.73 1.55 12.99
CA THR A 297 -25.76 2.48 13.60
C THR A 297 -24.95 1.75 14.67
N VAL A 298 -23.64 1.87 14.59
CA VAL A 298 -22.69 1.60 15.69
C VAL A 298 -22.14 2.95 16.10
N PHE A 299 -22.31 3.32 17.36
CA PHE A 299 -21.83 4.61 17.86
C PHE A 299 -20.83 4.42 19.00
N ALA A 300 -19.67 5.06 18.85
CA ALA A 300 -18.63 5.13 19.89
C ALA A 300 -18.28 3.77 20.51
N ASN A 301 -18.19 2.71 19.69
CA ASN A 301 -17.85 1.38 20.15
C ASN A 301 -16.33 1.29 20.37
N PRO A 302 -15.85 0.86 21.56
CA PRO A 302 -14.43 0.59 21.76
C PRO A 302 -13.91 -0.46 20.77
N THR A 303 -12.71 -0.26 20.23
CA THR A 303 -12.05 -1.23 19.33
C THR A 303 -10.55 -1.30 19.63
N SER A 304 -9.83 -2.17 18.94
CA SER A 304 -8.39 -2.41 19.11
C SER A 304 -7.74 -2.72 17.76
N LEU A 305 -6.41 -2.55 17.67
CA LEU A 305 -5.66 -2.92 16.47
C LEU A 305 -5.87 -4.41 16.07
N PRO A 306 -5.82 -5.39 17.00
CA PRO A 306 -6.14 -6.77 16.67
C PRO A 306 -7.52 -6.95 16.04
N GLN A 307 -8.55 -6.32 16.60
CA GLN A 307 -9.91 -6.41 16.06
C GLN A 307 -9.99 -5.80 14.66
N GLN A 308 -9.40 -4.62 14.46
CA GLN A 308 -9.39 -3.99 13.14
C GLN A 308 -8.66 -4.82 12.08
N TYR A 309 -7.60 -5.55 12.45
CA TYR A 309 -6.96 -6.49 11.53
C TYR A 309 -7.83 -7.71 11.19
N VAL A 310 -8.57 -8.25 12.17
CA VAL A 310 -9.54 -9.34 11.93
C VAL A 310 -10.63 -8.88 10.94
N ASP A 311 -11.17 -7.68 11.14
CA ASP A 311 -12.21 -7.12 10.27
C ASP A 311 -11.68 -6.95 8.83
N GLN A 312 -10.45 -6.46 8.67
CA GLN A 312 -9.81 -6.28 7.38
C GLN A 312 -9.45 -7.60 6.67
N ASP A 313 -9.05 -8.63 7.42
CA ASP A 313 -8.80 -9.97 6.90
C ASP A 313 -10.07 -10.58 6.29
N ALA A 314 -11.19 -10.47 7.01
CA ALA A 314 -12.48 -10.95 6.54
C ALA A 314 -12.97 -10.24 5.25
N ALA A 315 -12.64 -8.95 5.10
CA ALA A 315 -12.99 -8.17 3.91
C ALA A 315 -12.10 -8.45 2.68
N ASN A 316 -10.93 -9.08 2.87
CA ASN A 316 -9.94 -9.31 1.82
C ASN A 316 -9.55 -10.80 1.76
N PRO A 317 -10.47 -11.69 1.37
CA PRO A 317 -10.25 -13.12 1.47
C PRO A 317 -9.07 -13.59 0.59
N PRO A 318 -8.23 -14.51 1.10
CA PRO A 318 -7.17 -15.10 0.29
C PRO A 318 -7.75 -15.98 -0.82
N ALA A 319 -6.89 -16.39 -1.75
CA ALA A 319 -7.25 -17.27 -2.88
C ALA A 319 -8.35 -16.72 -3.81
N HIS A 320 -8.66 -15.43 -3.71
CA HIS A 320 -9.56 -14.73 -4.64
C HIS A 320 -8.78 -13.97 -5.70
N ARG A 321 -9.50 -13.65 -6.77
CA ARG A 321 -9.04 -12.83 -7.88
C ARG A 321 -9.43 -11.39 -7.59
N TYR A 322 -8.48 -10.49 -7.78
CA TYR A 322 -8.61 -9.08 -7.52
C TYR A 322 -8.28 -8.27 -8.77
N VAL A 323 -9.10 -7.26 -9.02
CA VAL A 323 -8.78 -6.14 -9.93
C VAL A 323 -9.01 -4.87 -9.12
N SER A 324 -7.98 -4.04 -9.02
CA SER A 324 -8.03 -2.82 -8.22
C SER A 324 -7.57 -1.61 -9.01
N GLU A 325 -8.30 -0.50 -8.87
CA GLU A 325 -7.91 0.78 -9.43
C GLU A 325 -8.29 1.91 -8.49
N ASN A 326 -7.64 3.05 -8.66
CA ASN A 326 -7.80 4.18 -7.76
C ASN A 326 -7.57 5.52 -8.47
N ALA A 327 -8.00 6.60 -7.84
CA ALA A 327 -7.76 7.93 -8.33
C ALA A 327 -7.68 8.98 -7.21
N TYR A 328 -6.83 9.98 -7.44
CA TYR A 328 -6.93 11.28 -6.81
C TYR A 328 -7.91 12.13 -7.62
N VAL A 329 -9.19 12.10 -7.24
CA VAL A 329 -10.24 12.91 -7.89
C VAL A 329 -9.93 14.40 -7.64
N SER A 330 -10.06 15.23 -8.68
CA SER A 330 -9.71 16.65 -8.62
C SER A 330 -10.58 17.40 -7.61
N ASN A 331 -9.98 18.37 -6.90
CA ASN A 331 -10.67 19.13 -5.84
C ASN A 331 -11.83 20.02 -6.34
N ASP A 332 -11.87 20.30 -7.64
CA ASP A 332 -12.94 21.07 -8.32
C ASP A 332 -14.03 20.18 -8.94
N ALA A 333 -13.90 18.85 -8.83
CA ALA A 333 -14.87 17.92 -9.39
C ALA A 333 -16.14 17.81 -8.52
N ASP A 334 -17.26 17.48 -9.16
CA ASP A 334 -18.45 16.95 -8.47
C ASP A 334 -18.18 15.48 -8.10
N VAL A 335 -17.54 15.29 -6.94
CA VAL A 335 -17.05 13.97 -6.48
C VAL A 335 -18.18 12.94 -6.40
N PRO A 336 -19.38 13.23 -5.83
CA PRO A 336 -20.50 12.30 -5.89
C PRO A 336 -20.90 11.90 -7.30
N ALA A 337 -21.01 12.85 -8.23
CA ALA A 337 -21.36 12.52 -9.62
C ALA A 337 -20.30 11.64 -10.29
N VAL A 338 -19.01 11.95 -10.08
CA VAL A 338 -17.87 11.19 -10.63
C VAL A 338 -17.83 9.76 -10.12
N LEU A 339 -18.11 9.54 -8.82
CA LEU A 339 -17.96 8.24 -8.18
C LEU A 339 -19.24 7.40 -8.16
N LYS A 340 -20.38 7.95 -8.59
CA LYS A 340 -21.69 7.29 -8.52
C LYS A 340 -21.69 5.88 -9.09
N LYS A 341 -21.14 5.70 -10.30
CA LYS A 341 -21.11 4.39 -10.97
C LYS A 341 -20.31 3.37 -10.17
N ALA A 342 -19.12 3.74 -9.69
CA ALA A 342 -18.25 2.87 -8.90
C ALA A 342 -18.93 2.37 -7.62
N PHE A 343 -19.66 3.24 -6.94
CA PHE A 343 -20.32 2.90 -5.67
C PHE A 343 -21.65 2.19 -5.85
N THR A 344 -22.36 2.39 -6.96
CA THR A 344 -23.75 1.88 -7.09
C THR A 344 -23.91 0.66 -7.99
N THR A 345 -22.84 0.18 -8.64
CA THR A 345 -22.92 -0.89 -9.66
C THR A 345 -21.95 -2.04 -9.44
N LEU A 346 -21.52 -2.29 -8.20
CA LEU A 346 -20.51 -3.30 -7.86
C LEU A 346 -20.72 -4.64 -8.61
N PRO A 347 -19.67 -5.22 -9.21
CA PRO A 347 -19.83 -6.35 -10.11
C PRO A 347 -20.06 -7.68 -9.39
N THR A 348 -19.73 -7.77 -8.11
CA THR A 348 -19.97 -8.95 -7.26
C THR A 348 -20.34 -8.52 -5.83
N PRO A 349 -21.00 -9.38 -5.04
CA PRO A 349 -21.31 -9.09 -3.64
C PRO A 349 -20.06 -8.84 -2.76
N GLN A 350 -18.93 -9.47 -3.08
CA GLN A 350 -17.66 -9.33 -2.35
C GLN A 350 -16.88 -8.07 -2.76
N SER A 351 -17.18 -7.49 -3.92
CA SER A 351 -16.51 -6.28 -4.37
C SER A 351 -16.87 -5.09 -3.48
N PHE A 352 -15.97 -4.12 -3.40
CA PHE A 352 -16.26 -2.86 -2.72
C PHE A 352 -15.59 -1.66 -3.41
N ALA A 353 -16.16 -0.49 -3.16
CA ALA A 353 -15.60 0.80 -3.53
C ALA A 353 -15.44 1.63 -2.26
N LEU A 354 -14.35 2.40 -2.17
CA LEU A 354 -14.08 3.27 -1.04
C LEU A 354 -13.72 4.69 -1.47
N TYR A 355 -14.09 5.63 -0.63
CA TYR A 355 -13.66 7.02 -0.66
C TYR A 355 -12.96 7.27 0.68
N PHE A 356 -11.66 7.54 0.62
CA PHE A 356 -10.87 7.91 1.77
C PHE A 356 -10.77 9.43 1.79
N SER A 357 -11.31 10.07 2.82
CA SER A 357 -11.27 11.53 2.86
C SER A 357 -9.87 12.01 3.16
N MET A 358 -9.27 12.68 2.19
CA MET A 358 -8.04 13.43 2.36
C MET A 358 -8.31 14.92 2.62
N ASN A 359 -9.55 15.43 2.43
CA ASN A 359 -9.91 16.84 2.57
C ASN A 359 -9.72 17.42 3.99
N PRO A 360 -8.92 18.50 4.18
CA PRO A 360 -8.04 19.10 3.19
C PRO A 360 -6.74 18.28 3.06
N CYS A 361 -6.28 18.02 1.82
CA CYS A 361 -5.29 17.02 1.33
C CYS A 361 -4.40 16.40 2.40
N SER A 362 -3.77 17.24 3.21
CA SER A 362 -3.17 16.83 4.46
C SER A 362 -3.32 17.97 5.46
N ARG A 363 -3.76 17.65 6.67
CA ARG A 363 -3.83 18.63 7.77
C ARG A 363 -2.47 18.88 8.42
N ARG A 364 -1.43 18.12 8.06
CA ARG A 364 -0.08 18.29 8.59
C ARG A 364 0.48 19.70 8.34
N ARG A 365 0.19 20.29 7.18
CA ARG A 365 0.54 21.69 6.87
C ARG A 365 -0.07 22.67 7.87
N GLN A 366 -1.32 22.44 8.29
CA GLN A 366 -2.04 23.33 9.21
C GLN A 366 -1.49 23.23 10.65
N GLN A 367 -0.92 22.08 11.04
CA GLN A 367 -0.35 21.87 12.38
C GLN A 367 1.09 22.37 12.52
N GLN A 368 1.91 22.31 11.46
CA GLN A 368 3.32 22.72 11.51
C GLN A 368 3.55 24.23 11.31
N LEU A 369 2.66 24.94 10.62
CA LEU A 369 2.95 26.30 10.16
C LEU A 369 2.24 27.44 10.90
N GLY A 370 1.33 27.19 11.84
CA GLY A 370 0.64 28.26 12.57
C GLY A 370 0.20 29.40 11.63
N GLU A 371 -0.71 29.09 10.69
CA GLU A 371 -1.24 30.04 9.70
C GLU A 371 -0.21 30.68 8.74
N LYS A 372 0.31 29.91 7.77
CA LYS A 372 0.68 30.47 6.45
C LYS A 372 0.06 29.64 5.33
N LYS A 373 -0.85 30.27 4.58
CA LYS A 373 -1.68 29.67 3.52
C LYS A 373 -0.96 29.49 2.18
N ASP A 374 0.24 30.05 2.00
CA ASP A 374 0.74 30.38 0.66
C ASP A 374 1.93 29.54 0.16
N ALA A 375 2.30 28.45 0.83
CA ALA A 375 3.24 27.47 0.25
C ALA A 375 2.46 26.45 -0.60
N GLU A 376 2.79 26.28 -1.88
CA GLU A 376 2.10 25.38 -2.81
C GLU A 376 2.23 23.89 -2.43
N THR A 377 3.22 23.48 -1.63
CA THR A 377 3.49 22.05 -1.32
C THR A 377 3.15 21.66 0.13
N THR A 378 2.34 20.61 0.33
CA THR A 378 1.95 20.03 1.66
C THR A 378 2.73 18.76 1.99
N MET A 379 3.46 18.22 1.00
CA MET A 379 4.19 16.96 1.08
C MET A 379 5.67 17.22 1.34
N PRO A 380 6.36 16.38 2.12
CA PRO A 380 7.82 16.39 2.17
C PRO A 380 8.46 16.22 0.79
N ASP A 381 9.72 16.65 0.61
CA ASP A 381 10.48 16.32 -0.60
C ASP A 381 10.81 14.82 -0.62
N MET A 382 10.04 14.07 -1.41
CA MET A 382 10.15 12.63 -1.61
C MET A 382 9.60 12.26 -2.99
N ALA A 383 9.81 11.02 -3.43
CA ALA A 383 9.28 10.57 -4.72
C ALA A 383 7.76 10.73 -4.79
N LEU A 384 7.01 10.23 -3.79
CA LEU A 384 5.56 10.39 -3.73
C LEU A 384 5.21 11.88 -3.71
N SER A 385 4.42 12.32 -4.68
CA SER A 385 4.19 13.74 -4.96
C SER A 385 2.76 14.08 -5.35
N MET A 386 1.90 13.07 -5.49
CA MET A 386 0.51 13.24 -5.90
C MET A 386 -0.44 12.99 -4.76
N GLN A 387 -1.45 13.83 -4.67
CA GLN A 387 -2.61 13.68 -3.77
C GLN A 387 -3.71 14.66 -4.21
N SER A 388 -4.92 14.43 -3.71
CA SER A 388 -6.05 15.35 -3.76
C SER A 388 -6.80 15.28 -2.43
N ASP A 389 -7.82 16.13 -2.25
CA ASP A 389 -8.73 16.07 -1.12
C ASP A 389 -9.61 14.80 -1.15
N HIS A 390 -9.60 14.10 -2.28
CA HIS A 390 -10.55 13.07 -2.66
C HIS A 390 -9.84 11.84 -3.20
N TYR A 391 -9.49 10.91 -2.31
CA TYR A 391 -8.96 9.62 -2.72
C TYR A 391 -10.11 8.62 -2.90
N PHE A 392 -10.10 7.94 -4.03
CA PHE A 392 -11.04 6.88 -4.39
C PHE A 392 -10.28 5.61 -4.75
N ALA A 393 -10.77 4.45 -4.32
CA ALA A 393 -10.31 3.15 -4.81
C ALA A 393 -11.48 2.17 -4.97
N LEU A 394 -11.32 1.22 -5.88
CA LEU A 394 -12.21 0.07 -6.06
C LEU A 394 -11.42 -1.23 -5.95
N TYR A 395 -12.10 -2.27 -5.51
CA TYR A 395 -11.57 -3.63 -5.41
C TYR A 395 -12.66 -4.58 -5.87
N THR A 396 -12.49 -5.14 -7.06
CA THR A 396 -13.37 -6.21 -7.53
C THR A 396 -12.84 -7.53 -7.03
N ILE A 397 -13.68 -8.31 -6.35
CA ILE A 397 -13.29 -9.56 -5.69
C ILE A 397 -14.19 -10.68 -6.17
N TYR A 398 -13.58 -11.75 -6.68
CA TYR A 398 -14.31 -12.90 -7.22
C TYR A 398 -13.45 -14.17 -7.17
N PRO A 399 -14.05 -15.36 -7.02
CA PRO A 399 -13.28 -16.60 -6.89
C PRO A 399 -12.83 -17.18 -8.24
N ASP A 400 -13.68 -17.09 -9.27
CA ASP A 400 -13.54 -17.90 -10.49
C ASP A 400 -13.01 -17.10 -11.69
N ALA A 401 -12.14 -17.72 -12.49
CA ALA A 401 -11.57 -17.09 -13.68
C ALA A 401 -12.61 -16.82 -14.79
N GLU A 402 -13.78 -17.46 -14.75
CA GLU A 402 -14.88 -17.22 -15.68
C GLU A 402 -15.41 -15.77 -15.61
N ASP A 403 -15.20 -15.09 -14.47
CA ASP A 403 -15.62 -13.71 -14.25
C ASP A 403 -14.54 -12.67 -14.62
N ASP A 404 -13.36 -13.10 -15.06
CA ASP A 404 -12.21 -12.22 -15.36
C ASP A 404 -12.58 -11.08 -16.31
N GLU A 405 -13.17 -11.41 -17.46
CA GLU A 405 -13.49 -10.41 -18.49
C GLU A 405 -14.56 -9.43 -18.01
N ARG A 406 -15.58 -9.95 -17.31
CA ARG A 406 -16.70 -9.15 -16.77
C ARG A 406 -16.22 -8.16 -15.72
N CYS A 407 -15.42 -8.62 -14.77
CA CYS A 407 -14.89 -7.79 -13.68
C CYS A 407 -13.86 -6.77 -14.19
N GLN A 408 -12.92 -7.17 -15.05
CA GLN A 408 -11.96 -6.22 -15.66
C GLN A 408 -12.66 -5.20 -16.57
N GLY A 409 -13.69 -5.63 -17.31
CA GLY A 409 -14.53 -4.77 -18.13
C GLY A 409 -15.25 -3.72 -17.29
N TRP A 410 -15.83 -4.11 -16.15
CA TRP A 410 -16.46 -3.16 -15.21
C TRP A 410 -15.48 -2.12 -14.68
N VAL A 411 -14.28 -2.54 -14.24
CA VAL A 411 -13.23 -1.60 -13.78
C VAL A 411 -12.87 -0.61 -14.88
N SER A 412 -12.62 -1.11 -16.08
CA SER A 412 -12.26 -0.27 -17.23
C SER A 412 -13.37 0.73 -17.56
N ASP A 413 -14.63 0.33 -17.46
CA ASP A 413 -15.79 1.17 -17.74
C ASP A 413 -16.05 2.23 -16.67
N VAL A 414 -15.78 1.93 -15.40
CA VAL A 414 -15.81 2.90 -14.31
C VAL A 414 -14.68 3.92 -14.47
N MET A 415 -13.45 3.45 -14.70
CA MET A 415 -12.27 4.33 -14.70
C MET A 415 -12.25 5.31 -15.88
N LYS A 416 -12.88 4.99 -17.02
CA LYS A 416 -13.07 5.94 -18.15
C LYS A 416 -13.72 7.27 -17.74
N GLU A 417 -14.63 7.23 -16.78
CA GLU A 417 -15.34 8.42 -16.28
C GLU A 417 -14.52 9.10 -15.17
N VAL A 418 -14.01 8.31 -14.23
CA VAL A 418 -13.24 8.81 -13.06
C VAL A 418 -11.96 9.51 -13.49
N GLU A 419 -11.19 8.93 -14.41
CA GLU A 419 -9.87 9.43 -14.81
C GLU A 419 -9.93 10.84 -15.42
N ARG A 420 -11.00 11.17 -16.16
CA ARG A 420 -11.19 12.50 -16.77
C ARG A 420 -11.32 13.63 -15.75
N LYS A 421 -11.64 13.29 -14.51
CA LYS A 421 -11.84 14.22 -13.38
C LYS A 421 -10.85 13.93 -12.26
N SER A 422 -9.69 13.38 -12.60
CA SER A 422 -8.66 13.00 -11.64
C SER A 422 -7.31 13.63 -11.98
N ALA A 423 -6.53 13.95 -10.96
CA ALA A 423 -5.17 14.45 -11.11
C ALA A 423 -4.16 13.34 -11.43
N GLY A 424 -4.46 12.11 -11.00
CA GLY A 424 -3.65 10.90 -11.17
C GLY A 424 -4.07 9.83 -10.17
N SER A 425 -3.13 9.00 -9.73
CA SER A 425 -3.41 7.83 -8.89
C SER A 425 -2.31 7.53 -7.88
N TYR A 426 -2.71 6.88 -6.80
CA TYR A 426 -1.80 6.24 -5.86
C TYR A 426 -1.25 4.95 -6.46
N LEU A 427 0.07 4.78 -6.35
CA LEU A 427 0.79 3.64 -6.90
C LEU A 427 0.44 2.32 -6.20
N GLY A 428 0.09 2.37 -4.89
CA GLY A 428 -0.16 1.19 -4.05
C GLY A 428 -1.39 0.38 -4.44
N ASP A 429 -2.42 1.05 -4.94
CA ASP A 429 -3.72 0.45 -5.30
C ASP A 429 -3.92 0.37 -6.82
N ALA A 430 -2.84 0.40 -7.60
CA ALA A 430 -2.92 0.33 -9.06
C ALA A 430 -2.62 -1.08 -9.56
N ASP A 431 -3.45 -1.57 -10.48
CA ASP A 431 -3.28 -2.86 -11.14
C ASP A 431 -2.30 -2.74 -12.33
N PHE A 432 -2.14 -1.55 -12.93
CA PHE A 432 -1.22 -1.22 -14.05
C PHE A 432 -1.43 -2.01 -15.35
N ARG A 433 -2.08 -3.18 -15.31
CA ARG A 433 -2.38 -3.99 -16.49
C ARG A 433 -3.50 -3.38 -17.33
N LEU A 434 -4.40 -2.62 -16.70
CA LEU A 434 -5.62 -2.14 -17.34
C LEU A 434 -5.54 -0.72 -17.89
N ARG A 435 -4.84 0.18 -17.19
CA ARG A 435 -4.74 1.58 -17.62
C ARG A 435 -3.41 2.21 -17.24
N ARG A 436 -3.10 3.29 -17.95
CA ARG A 436 -1.94 4.15 -17.72
C ARG A 436 -2.43 5.44 -17.09
N THR A 437 -1.73 5.91 -16.06
CA THR A 437 -2.10 7.10 -15.30
C THR A 437 -0.86 7.78 -14.76
N LYS A 438 -1.04 8.99 -14.23
CA LYS A 438 -0.01 9.75 -13.56
C LYS A 438 0.13 9.28 -12.11
N PHE A 439 1.34 8.92 -11.70
CA PHE A 439 1.65 8.48 -10.32
C PHE A 439 2.59 9.43 -9.57
N TRP A 440 3.29 10.31 -10.30
CA TRP A 440 4.17 11.34 -9.76
C TRP A 440 3.90 12.69 -10.43
N GLY A 441 4.23 13.77 -9.74
CA GLY A 441 4.44 15.07 -10.38
C GLY A 441 5.60 15.01 -11.36
N ASP A 442 5.60 15.91 -12.35
CA ASP A 442 6.53 15.88 -13.49
C ASP A 442 7.99 15.94 -13.04
N GLU A 443 8.29 16.81 -12.07
CA GLU A 443 9.63 16.97 -11.50
C GLU A 443 10.08 15.73 -10.73
N GLN A 444 9.19 15.12 -9.95
CA GLN A 444 9.51 13.90 -9.20
C GLN A 444 9.64 12.69 -10.11
N GLY A 445 8.85 12.62 -11.18
CA GLY A 445 9.01 11.62 -12.24
C GLY A 445 10.40 11.72 -12.90
N LYS A 446 10.81 12.92 -13.30
CA LYS A 446 12.14 13.18 -13.90
C LYS A 446 13.27 12.85 -12.94
N ARG A 447 13.23 13.37 -11.70
CA ARG A 447 14.23 13.09 -10.66
C ARG A 447 14.33 11.60 -10.37
N LEU A 448 13.21 10.87 -10.32
CA LEU A 448 13.24 9.42 -10.13
C LEU A 448 13.99 8.70 -11.26
N MET A 449 13.81 9.14 -12.52
CA MET A 449 14.56 8.58 -13.64
C MET A 449 16.06 8.88 -13.55
N GLU A 450 16.44 10.07 -13.10
CA GLU A 450 17.84 10.43 -12.85
C GLU A 450 18.46 9.55 -11.76
N VAL A 451 17.76 9.36 -10.64
CA VAL A 451 18.20 8.46 -9.55
C VAL A 451 18.35 7.03 -10.06
N ARG A 452 17.42 6.52 -10.86
CA ARG A 452 17.55 5.18 -11.47
C ARG A 452 18.79 5.09 -12.38
N ARG A 453 19.03 6.07 -13.25
CA ARG A 453 20.22 6.08 -14.12
C ARG A 453 21.53 6.14 -13.33
N ALA A 454 21.54 6.83 -12.19
CA ALA A 454 22.71 6.94 -11.33
C ALA A 454 23.02 5.64 -10.57
N TRP A 455 21.99 4.98 -10.02
CA TRP A 455 22.16 3.84 -9.12
C TRP A 455 21.99 2.47 -9.77
N ASP A 456 21.27 2.41 -10.89
CA ASP A 456 21.05 1.20 -11.68
C ASP A 456 21.11 1.49 -13.19
N PRO A 457 22.27 1.96 -13.72
CA PRO A 457 22.42 2.30 -15.13
C PRO A 457 22.22 1.13 -16.09
N GLN A 458 22.28 -0.12 -15.59
CA GLN A 458 22.08 -1.33 -16.38
C GLN A 458 20.65 -1.90 -16.25
N GLY A 459 19.75 -1.26 -15.49
CA GLY A 459 18.38 -1.74 -15.27
C GLY A 459 18.33 -3.14 -14.63
N ARG A 460 19.30 -3.46 -13.77
CA ARG A 460 19.44 -4.73 -13.07
C ARG A 460 18.24 -5.04 -12.19
N ILE A 461 17.69 -4.03 -11.52
CA ILE A 461 16.51 -4.17 -10.67
C ILE A 461 15.26 -3.88 -11.50
N CYS A 462 14.37 -4.87 -11.57
CA CYS A 462 13.15 -4.77 -12.37
C CYS A 462 12.30 -3.55 -11.98
N GLY A 463 12.00 -2.69 -12.96
CA GLY A 463 11.11 -1.55 -12.81
C GLY A 463 9.65 -1.86 -13.18
N TYR A 464 8.75 -0.88 -13.06
CA TYR A 464 7.41 -0.93 -13.67
C TYR A 464 7.36 -0.21 -15.04
N LEU A 465 8.36 0.62 -15.37
CA LEU A 465 8.50 1.40 -16.61
C LEU A 465 9.52 0.78 -17.56
N ASP A 466 9.34 -0.47 -17.95
CA ASP A 466 10.35 -1.13 -18.81
C ASP A 466 10.18 -0.81 -20.30
N ALA A 467 9.26 0.08 -20.70
CA ALA A 467 9.24 0.56 -22.09
C ALA A 467 10.39 1.57 -22.26
N ASP A 468 11.27 1.28 -23.23
CA ASP A 468 12.52 2.00 -23.52
C ASP A 468 13.66 1.78 -22.51
N ASP A 469 13.47 0.94 -21.49
CA ASP A 469 14.60 0.39 -20.73
C ASP A 469 15.33 -0.65 -21.59
N LYS A 470 16.65 -0.46 -21.80
CA LYS A 470 17.50 -1.35 -22.62
C LYS A 470 17.67 -2.75 -22.01
N SER A 471 16.99 -3.04 -20.91
CA SER A 471 17.10 -4.26 -20.08
C SER A 471 16.21 -5.43 -20.53
N GLY A 472 15.43 -5.29 -21.61
CA GLY A 472 14.90 -6.44 -22.37
C GLY A 472 13.52 -6.99 -21.97
N ALA A 473 12.72 -6.29 -21.18
CA ALA A 473 11.29 -6.60 -21.06
C ALA A 473 10.50 -5.58 -21.87
N GLU A 474 9.55 -6.01 -22.72
CA GLU A 474 8.57 -5.08 -23.29
C GLU A 474 7.71 -4.52 -22.15
N GLY A 475 8.18 -3.44 -21.51
CA GLY A 475 7.45 -2.82 -20.42
C GLY A 475 6.22 -2.07 -20.89
N LEU A 476 5.49 -1.53 -19.92
CA LEU A 476 4.38 -0.63 -20.19
C LEU A 476 4.94 0.68 -20.77
N LYS A 477 4.61 1.01 -22.03
CA LYS A 477 4.76 2.39 -22.53
C LYS A 477 3.97 3.28 -21.58
N ASN A 478 4.59 4.22 -20.86
CA ASN A 478 3.79 5.24 -20.20
C ASN A 478 3.66 6.39 -21.20
N GLU A 479 2.48 6.56 -21.80
CA GLU A 479 2.24 7.63 -22.80
C GLU A 479 2.35 9.05 -22.21
N PHE A 480 2.46 9.18 -20.88
CA PHE A 480 2.92 10.41 -20.23
C PHE A 480 4.45 10.39 -20.08
N GLU A 481 5.14 10.17 -21.20
CA GLU A 481 6.60 10.06 -21.27
C GLU A 481 7.23 11.29 -20.60
N TRP A 482 7.89 11.06 -19.47
CA TRP A 482 8.75 12.06 -18.82
C TRP A 482 10.07 12.10 -19.58
N ALA A 483 10.03 12.66 -20.80
CA ALA A 483 11.21 12.93 -21.61
C ALA A 483 12.17 13.92 -20.92
#